data_AF-A0AB34KYL1-F1
#
_entry.id   AF-A0AB34KYL1-F1
#
_cell.length_a   1.000
_cell.length_b   1.000
_cell.length_c   1.000
_cell.angle_alpha   90.00
_cell.angle_beta   90.00
_cell.angle_gamma   90.00
#
_symmetry.space_group_name_H-M   'P 1'
#
loop_
_entity.id
_entity.type
_entity.pdbx_description
1 polymer ?
#
loop_
_entity_poly.entity_id
_entity_poly.type
_entity_poly.pdbx_seq_one_letter_code
_entity_poly.pdbx_strand_id
1 'polypeptide(L)'
;MAEEVKNTENPAVEATPAEEKKTVTEAAAETATAAKENVFSMFGGGAKKEAKKEDDDEENDRSGSAKAQKEKAAENDDDKADEEEADVHFEPVIRLTEKVETKTNEEAEEQTFKMRAKLFKFDRESREWKERGTGDVRLLKHKENGKTRLVMRRDQTLKVCANHYIVPDMKLSPNVGSDRSWVWNAAADVSEGEPEAATLAIRFGNSENANLFKEAFIKAQQENEALFAKES
;
A
#
# COMPACT_ATOMS: atom_id res chain seq x y z
N MET A 1 -77.97 -29.64 -32.76
CA MET A 1 -78.25 -28.82 -33.95
C MET A 1 -78.86 -27.52 -33.45
N ALA A 2 -78.10 -26.43 -33.46
CA ALA A 2 -78.61 -25.08 -33.24
C ALA A 2 -77.69 -24.12 -33.99
N GLU A 3 -78.32 -23.26 -34.78
CA GLU A 3 -77.78 -22.46 -35.88
C GLU A 3 -76.84 -21.31 -35.46
N GLU A 4 -75.98 -20.95 -36.43
CA GLU A 4 -75.31 -19.66 -36.56
C GLU A 4 -76.32 -18.49 -36.58
N VAL A 5 -75.93 -17.35 -35.98
CA VAL A 5 -76.28 -16.03 -36.54
C VAL A 5 -75.01 -15.18 -36.64
N LYS A 6 -74.63 -14.92 -37.89
CA LYS A 6 -73.65 -13.93 -38.39
C LYS A 6 -74.20 -12.51 -38.17
N ASN A 7 -73.43 -11.58 -37.61
CA ASN A 7 -72.46 -10.67 -38.26
C ASN A 7 -73.08 -9.32 -38.69
N THR A 8 -72.47 -8.21 -38.25
CA THR A 8 -72.34 -6.85 -38.83
C THR A 8 -72.05 -5.88 -37.68
N GLU A 9 -71.25 -4.82 -37.74
CA GLU A 9 -70.32 -4.21 -38.69
C GLU A 9 -69.47 -3.23 -37.85
N ASN A 10 -68.22 -2.98 -38.24
CA ASN A 10 -67.33 -1.99 -37.64
C ASN A 10 -67.56 -0.61 -38.31
N PRO A 11 -67.20 0.53 -37.71
CA PRO A 11 -65.91 1.09 -38.11
C PRO A 11 -65.09 1.85 -37.03
N ALA A 12 -63.78 1.68 -37.19
CA ALA A 12 -62.63 2.56 -36.92
C ALA A 12 -62.76 3.81 -36.03
N VAL A 13 -61.87 3.89 -35.03
CA VAL A 13 -61.13 5.12 -34.72
C VAL A 13 -59.67 4.77 -34.37
N GLU A 14 -58.76 5.48 -35.00
CA GLU A 14 -57.31 5.35 -34.98
C GLU A 14 -56.70 6.34 -33.96
N ALA A 15 -55.78 5.89 -33.08
CA ALA A 15 -54.86 6.76 -32.34
C ALA A 15 -53.66 5.97 -31.75
N THR A 16 -52.52 6.07 -32.43
CA THR A 16 -51.09 6.13 -32.00
C THR A 16 -50.57 5.31 -30.79
N PRO A 17 -49.39 4.64 -30.93
CA PRO A 17 -48.81 3.78 -29.91
C PRO A 17 -47.96 4.54 -28.86
N ALA A 18 -48.02 4.06 -27.61
CA ALA A 18 -47.18 4.50 -26.50
C ALA A 18 -45.82 3.77 -26.52
N GLU A 19 -44.74 4.51 -26.21
CA GLU A 19 -43.37 4.03 -26.01
C GLU A 19 -43.26 3.02 -24.84
N GLU A 20 -42.61 1.89 -25.10
CA GLU A 20 -42.14 0.95 -24.08
C GLU A 20 -40.88 1.47 -23.37
N LYS A 21 -40.97 1.69 -22.05
CA LYS A 21 -39.81 1.88 -21.17
C LYS A 21 -39.15 0.55 -20.86
N LYS A 22 -37.91 0.35 -21.32
CA LYS A 22 -37.00 -0.70 -20.80
C LYS A 22 -36.59 -0.40 -19.35
N THR A 23 -36.54 -1.46 -18.55
CA THR A 23 -36.26 -1.50 -17.12
C THR A 23 -34.76 -1.50 -16.78
N VAL A 24 -34.43 -0.98 -15.60
CA VAL A 24 -33.11 -0.49 -15.12
C VAL A 24 -32.18 -1.59 -14.60
N THR A 25 -32.22 -2.82 -15.13
CA THR A 25 -31.49 -3.96 -14.53
C THR A 25 -30.20 -4.40 -15.24
N GLU A 26 -29.81 -3.81 -16.37
CA GLU A 26 -28.56 -4.18 -17.08
C GLU A 26 -27.40 -3.18 -16.93
N ALA A 27 -27.62 -1.98 -16.39
CA ALA A 27 -26.58 -0.96 -16.27
C ALA A 27 -25.63 -1.14 -15.07
N ALA A 28 -25.93 -2.03 -14.12
CA ALA A 28 -25.15 -2.21 -12.89
C ALA A 28 -24.06 -3.28 -12.97
N ALA A 29 -24.05 -4.12 -14.02
CA ALA A 29 -23.08 -5.20 -14.17
C ALA A 29 -21.82 -4.79 -14.97
N GLU A 30 -21.91 -3.78 -15.84
CA GLU A 30 -20.76 -3.34 -16.65
C GLU A 30 -19.87 -2.28 -15.96
N THR A 31 -20.37 -1.58 -14.93
CA THR A 31 -19.59 -0.54 -14.22
C THR A 31 -18.69 -1.09 -13.10
N ALA A 32 -18.90 -2.33 -12.66
CA ALA A 32 -18.11 -2.95 -11.58
C ALA A 32 -16.80 -3.61 -12.06
N THR A 33 -16.70 -3.96 -13.35
CA THR A 33 -15.53 -4.63 -13.95
C THR A 33 -14.48 -3.63 -14.41
N ALA A 34 -14.89 -2.47 -14.94
CA ALA A 34 -13.98 -1.42 -15.40
C ALA A 34 -13.22 -0.69 -14.27
N ALA A 35 -13.79 -0.64 -13.06
CA ALA A 35 -13.17 0.01 -11.91
C ALA A 35 -12.03 -0.82 -11.29
N LYS A 36 -11.98 -2.14 -11.50
CA LYS A 36 -10.92 -2.99 -10.96
C LYS A 36 -9.66 -3.00 -11.83
N GLU A 37 -9.77 -2.80 -13.13
CA GLU A 37 -8.61 -2.84 -14.03
C GLU A 37 -7.88 -1.48 -14.12
N ASN A 38 -8.60 -0.36 -13.95
CA ASN A 38 -8.03 0.98 -14.06
C ASN A 38 -7.16 1.43 -12.87
N VAL A 39 -7.20 0.73 -11.73
CA VAL A 39 -6.33 1.02 -10.56
C VAL A 39 -4.98 0.28 -10.67
N PHE A 40 -4.93 -0.81 -11.44
CA PHE A 40 -3.74 -1.66 -11.58
C PHE A 40 -2.76 -1.17 -12.67
N SER A 41 -3.20 -0.33 -13.60
CA SER A 41 -2.40 0.06 -14.79
C SER A 41 -1.39 1.20 -14.56
N MET A 42 -1.50 1.99 -13.48
CA MET A 42 -0.72 3.23 -13.31
C MET A 42 0.74 3.06 -12.83
N PHE A 43 1.27 1.84 -12.70
CA PHE A 43 2.69 1.60 -12.37
C PHE A 43 3.62 1.51 -13.61
N GLY A 44 3.07 1.50 -14.82
CA GLY A 44 3.82 1.34 -16.07
C GLY A 44 4.00 2.65 -16.85
N GLY A 45 5.06 3.40 -16.56
CA GLY A 45 5.48 4.53 -17.38
C GLY A 45 6.28 4.10 -18.62
N GLY A 46 5.94 4.67 -19.79
CA GLY A 46 6.92 5.02 -20.83
C GLY A 46 6.95 4.18 -22.11
N ALA A 47 6.81 4.88 -23.24
CA ALA A 47 6.68 4.37 -24.62
C ALA A 47 7.93 3.71 -25.22
N LYS A 48 7.71 2.78 -26.16
CA LYS A 48 8.72 2.20 -27.07
C LYS A 48 9.17 3.21 -28.13
N LYS A 49 10.49 3.33 -28.32
CA LYS A 49 11.11 3.54 -29.65
C LYS A 49 12.43 2.75 -29.72
N GLU A 50 12.67 2.17 -30.89
CA GLU A 50 13.59 1.06 -31.17
C GLU A 50 15.08 1.42 -31.24
N ALA A 51 15.88 0.36 -31.30
CA ALA A 51 17.26 0.19 -30.85
C ALA A 51 18.39 0.60 -31.82
N LYS A 52 19.58 0.79 -31.24
CA LYS A 52 20.85 0.37 -31.86
C LYS A 52 21.86 -0.10 -30.78
N LYS A 53 22.56 -1.19 -31.13
CA LYS A 53 23.47 -2.08 -30.38
C LYS A 53 24.63 -1.39 -29.63
N GLU A 54 24.87 -1.81 -28.38
CA GLU A 54 25.97 -2.67 -27.83
C GLU A 54 27.32 -1.96 -27.76
N ASP A 55 27.83 -1.77 -26.53
CA ASP A 55 29.16 -2.22 -26.11
C ASP A 55 29.16 -2.41 -24.59
N ASP A 56 29.79 -3.52 -24.16
CA ASP A 56 30.18 -3.83 -22.79
C ASP A 56 31.10 -2.74 -22.25
N ASP A 57 30.86 -2.29 -21.01
CA ASP A 57 31.93 -1.95 -20.07
C ASP A 57 31.34 -1.86 -18.65
N GLU A 58 31.80 -2.76 -17.78
CA GLU A 58 31.65 -2.66 -16.34
C GLU A 58 32.42 -1.42 -15.86
N GLU A 59 31.72 -0.35 -15.46
CA GLU A 59 32.35 0.65 -14.60
C GLU A 59 31.43 1.19 -13.50
N ASN A 60 31.93 0.95 -12.29
CA ASN A 60 31.52 1.36 -10.97
C ASN A 60 31.32 2.89 -10.88
N ASP A 61 30.07 3.33 -10.73
CA ASP A 61 29.69 4.72 -10.48
C ASP A 61 30.12 5.15 -9.06
N ARG A 62 31.44 5.36 -8.91
CA ARG A 62 32.05 6.14 -7.84
C ARG A 62 32.23 7.56 -8.37
N SER A 63 31.21 8.37 -8.11
CA SER A 63 31.25 9.82 -7.95
C SER A 63 32.67 10.40 -7.95
N GLY A 64 33.04 11.00 -9.09
CA GLY A 64 34.33 11.63 -9.31
C GLY A 64 34.44 12.93 -8.54
N SER A 65 35.29 12.94 -7.51
CA SER A 65 35.80 14.17 -6.87
C SER A 65 37.15 13.88 -6.20
N ALA A 66 38.17 13.45 -6.96
CA ALA A 66 39.48 13.17 -6.36
C ALA A 66 40.73 13.44 -7.22
N LYS A 67 40.65 14.02 -8.42
CA LYS A 67 41.85 14.33 -9.22
C LYS A 67 41.75 15.65 -9.99
N ALA A 68 41.80 16.76 -9.27
CA ALA A 68 42.22 18.05 -9.81
C ALA A 68 42.63 18.99 -8.67
N GLN A 69 43.61 18.61 -7.86
CA GLN A 69 44.29 19.53 -6.92
C GLN A 69 45.57 18.88 -6.39
N LYS A 70 46.59 18.81 -7.25
CA LYS A 70 47.96 18.55 -6.83
C LYS A 70 48.90 19.37 -7.68
N GLU A 71 48.87 20.69 -7.47
CA GLU A 71 49.94 21.62 -7.86
C GLU A 71 49.60 23.02 -7.33
N LYS A 72 50.08 23.31 -6.12
CA LYS A 72 50.52 24.62 -5.58
C LYS A 72 50.77 24.47 -4.08
N ALA A 73 51.91 23.84 -3.76
CA ALA A 73 52.51 23.92 -2.43
C ALA A 73 53.58 25.01 -2.50
N ALA A 74 53.20 26.25 -2.19
CA ALA A 74 54.12 27.32 -1.81
C ALA A 74 53.30 28.46 -1.19
N GLU A 75 53.54 28.65 0.11
CA GLU A 75 53.35 29.87 0.89
C GLU A 75 51.96 30.52 0.83
N ASN A 76 51.14 30.20 1.84
CA ASN A 76 50.30 31.23 2.42
C ASN A 76 50.23 31.05 3.94
N ASP A 77 50.39 32.19 4.58
CA ASP A 77 50.59 32.46 5.99
C ASP A 77 49.42 31.98 6.84
N ASP A 78 49.74 31.59 8.06
CA ASP A 78 48.88 30.93 9.04
C ASP A 78 47.92 31.95 9.66
N ASP A 79 46.80 32.23 8.98
CA ASP A 79 45.65 32.94 9.57
C ASP A 79 44.41 32.05 9.51
N LYS A 80 44.44 30.97 10.32
CA LYS A 80 43.20 30.34 10.79
C LYS A 80 42.50 31.33 11.72
N ALA A 81 41.58 32.10 11.17
CA ALA A 81 40.50 32.65 11.97
C ALA A 81 39.72 31.44 12.53
N ASP A 82 39.88 31.19 13.84
CA ASP A 82 39.00 30.29 14.57
C ASP A 82 37.58 30.84 14.40
N GLU A 83 36.77 30.18 13.55
CA GLU A 83 35.33 30.39 13.52
C GLU A 83 34.79 29.90 14.87
N GLU A 84 34.76 30.80 15.86
CA GLU A 84 34.12 30.54 17.15
C GLU A 84 32.64 30.20 16.89
N GLU A 85 32.32 28.90 16.89
CA GLU A 85 30.92 28.47 16.90
C GLU A 85 30.25 29.07 18.14
N ALA A 86 29.25 29.93 17.92
CA ALA A 86 28.50 30.52 19.01
C ALA A 86 27.77 29.40 19.78
N ASP A 87 28.29 29.04 20.96
CA ASP A 87 27.67 28.10 21.88
C ASP A 87 26.45 28.76 22.54
N VAL A 88 25.33 28.75 21.80
CA VAL A 88 24.07 29.33 22.25
C VAL A 88 23.41 28.36 23.24
N HIS A 89 23.53 28.67 24.53
CA HIS A 89 22.87 27.95 25.61
C HIS A 89 21.38 28.35 25.75
N PHE A 90 20.49 27.37 25.84
CA PHE A 90 19.06 27.57 26.08
C PHE A 90 18.63 26.96 27.41
N GLU A 91 17.96 27.75 28.25
CA GLU A 91 17.33 27.22 29.47
C GLU A 91 16.06 26.42 29.11
N PRO A 92 15.91 25.16 29.59
CA PRO A 92 14.72 24.36 29.30
C PRO A 92 13.47 24.94 29.94
N VAL A 93 12.45 25.26 29.12
CA VAL A 93 11.14 25.76 29.57
C VAL A 93 10.38 24.71 30.39
N ILE A 94 10.59 23.42 30.10
CA ILE A 94 9.93 22.30 30.77
C ILE A 94 10.98 21.26 31.14
N ARG A 95 10.99 20.87 32.41
CA ARG A 95 11.82 19.75 32.90
C ARG A 95 10.95 18.51 33.00
N LEU A 96 11.18 17.54 32.13
CA LEU A 96 10.57 16.21 32.23
C LEU A 96 11.27 15.45 33.37
N THR A 97 10.77 15.62 34.60
CA THR A 97 11.41 15.08 35.81
C THR A 97 11.21 13.58 35.99
N GLU A 98 10.18 13.01 35.38
CA GLU A 98 9.83 11.59 35.51
C GLU A 98 10.10 10.85 34.20
N LYS A 99 10.93 9.80 34.28
CA LYS A 99 11.10 8.87 33.18
C LYS A 99 9.83 8.03 33.07
N VAL A 100 9.00 8.33 32.07
CA VAL A 100 7.80 7.53 31.78
C VAL A 100 8.22 6.17 31.24
N GLU A 101 7.72 5.09 31.85
CA GLU A 101 7.88 3.75 31.30
C GLU A 101 7.07 3.63 30.01
N THR A 102 7.76 3.44 28.89
CA THR A 102 7.12 3.26 27.58
C THR A 102 6.87 1.78 27.31
N LYS A 103 5.61 1.40 27.14
CA LYS A 103 5.21 0.06 26.69
C LYS A 103 4.91 0.07 25.20
N THR A 104 5.25 -1.01 24.49
CA THR A 104 4.98 -1.11 23.04
C THR A 104 3.57 -1.61 22.78
N ASN A 105 2.93 -2.27 23.77
CA ASN A 105 1.67 -2.99 23.65
C ASN A 105 1.78 -4.17 22.66
N GLU A 106 2.93 -4.83 22.66
CA GLU A 106 3.29 -5.99 21.83
C GLU A 106 3.86 -7.14 22.70
N GLU A 107 3.90 -6.98 24.02
CA GLU A 107 4.56 -7.89 24.97
C GLU A 107 3.82 -9.25 25.10
N ALA A 108 2.51 -9.23 24.84
CA ALA A 108 1.63 -10.41 24.83
C ALA A 108 1.66 -11.16 23.48
N GLU A 109 2.54 -10.79 22.55
CA GLU A 109 2.57 -11.34 21.20
C GLU A 109 3.91 -12.02 20.90
N GLU A 110 3.87 -12.98 19.99
CA GLU A 110 5.02 -13.65 19.41
C GLU A 110 5.23 -13.18 17.97
N GLN A 111 6.45 -12.81 17.64
CA GLN A 111 6.81 -12.41 16.28
C GLN A 111 7.04 -13.65 15.41
N THR A 112 6.08 -13.96 14.54
CA THR A 112 6.14 -15.12 13.64
C THR A 112 6.83 -14.80 12.30
N PHE A 113 6.94 -13.52 11.96
CA PHE A 113 7.65 -13.03 10.78
C PHE A 113 8.22 -11.63 11.04
N LYS A 114 9.38 -11.34 10.47
CA LYS A 114 10.00 -10.01 10.48
C LYS A 114 10.82 -9.81 9.21
N MET A 115 10.61 -8.70 8.51
CA MET A 115 11.39 -8.38 7.32
C MET A 115 11.39 -6.88 7.01
N ARG A 116 12.50 -6.40 6.45
CA ARG A 116 12.63 -5.04 5.93
C ARG A 116 11.72 -4.83 4.72
N ALA A 117 10.93 -3.76 4.72
CA ALA A 117 10.03 -3.43 3.63
C ALA A 117 9.79 -1.91 3.49
N LYS A 118 9.20 -1.52 2.35
CA LYS A 118 8.60 -0.20 2.14
C LYS A 118 7.10 -0.35 1.88
N LEU A 119 6.29 0.40 2.61
CA LEU A 119 4.83 0.38 2.55
C LEU A 119 4.32 1.65 1.86
N PHE A 120 3.30 1.47 1.02
CA PHE A 120 2.59 2.51 0.31
C PHE A 120 1.09 2.40 0.60
N LYS A 121 0.39 3.53 0.58
CA LYS A 121 -1.07 3.61 0.61
C LYS A 121 -1.54 4.23 -0.69
N PHE A 122 -2.57 3.63 -1.29
CA PHE A 122 -3.21 4.22 -2.47
C PHE A 122 -4.10 5.38 -2.05
N ASP A 123 -3.86 6.55 -2.62
CA ASP A 123 -4.66 7.74 -2.43
C ASP A 123 -5.75 7.77 -3.51
N ARG A 124 -7.02 7.69 -3.09
CA ARG A 124 -8.15 7.57 -4.04
C ARG A 124 -8.46 8.86 -4.78
N GLU A 125 -8.15 10.00 -4.18
CA GLU A 125 -8.44 11.33 -4.75
C GLU A 125 -7.45 11.66 -5.86
N SER A 126 -6.16 11.54 -5.56
CA SER A 126 -5.07 11.78 -6.52
C SER A 126 -4.76 10.57 -7.41
N ARG A 127 -5.35 9.40 -7.12
CA ARG A 127 -5.17 8.13 -7.85
C ARG A 127 -3.70 7.70 -7.95
N GLU A 128 -2.93 7.91 -6.88
CA GLU A 128 -1.50 7.61 -6.84
C GLU A 128 -1.10 6.79 -5.60
N TRP A 129 0.07 6.17 -5.68
CA TRP A 129 0.68 5.49 -4.54
C TRP A 129 1.54 6.47 -3.73
N LYS A 130 1.16 6.72 -2.48
CA LYS A 130 1.95 7.53 -1.55
C LYS A 130 2.76 6.64 -0.62
N GLU A 131 4.04 6.95 -0.42
CA GLU A 131 4.86 6.25 0.57
C GLU A 131 4.25 6.48 1.96
N ARG A 132 3.97 5.38 2.67
CA ARG A 132 3.41 5.42 4.02
C ARG A 132 4.51 5.21 5.06
N GLY A 133 5.50 4.38 4.78
CA GLY A 133 6.64 4.18 5.68
C GLY A 133 7.65 3.14 5.19
N THR A 134 8.89 3.27 5.66
CA THR A 134 9.97 2.30 5.47
C THR A 134 10.44 1.79 6.83
N GLY A 135 10.59 0.47 6.98
CA GLY A 135 10.93 -0.16 8.25
C GLY A 135 10.76 -1.68 8.23
N ASP A 136 10.69 -2.29 9.41
CA ASP A 136 10.44 -3.72 9.55
C ASP A 136 8.93 -4.00 9.63
N VAL A 137 8.41 -4.77 8.67
CA VAL A 137 7.07 -5.38 8.79
C VAL A 137 7.17 -6.61 9.67
N ARG A 138 6.25 -6.75 10.61
CA ARG A 138 6.15 -7.88 11.53
C ARG A 138 4.76 -8.48 11.51
N LEU A 139 4.69 -9.80 11.59
CA LEU A 139 3.46 -10.52 11.90
C LEU A 139 3.54 -10.94 13.37
N LEU A 140 2.59 -10.46 14.16
CA LEU A 140 2.55 -10.64 15.61
C LEU A 140 1.33 -11.49 15.98
N LYS A 141 1.58 -12.66 16.54
CA LYS A 141 0.56 -13.61 17.00
C LYS A 141 0.33 -13.45 18.49
N HIS A 142 -0.89 -13.13 18.90
CA HIS A 142 -1.21 -12.98 20.31
C HIS A 142 -1.18 -14.33 21.03
N LYS A 143 -0.52 -14.39 22.20
CA LYS A 143 -0.28 -15.64 22.93
C LYS A 143 -1.56 -16.28 23.47
N GLU A 144 -2.55 -15.47 23.85
CA GLU A 144 -3.81 -15.97 24.43
C GLU A 144 -4.88 -16.31 23.38
N ASN A 145 -5.29 -15.33 22.55
CA ASN A 145 -6.34 -15.55 21.55
C ASN A 145 -5.84 -16.16 20.22
N GLY A 146 -4.52 -16.25 20.00
CA GLY A 146 -3.92 -16.83 18.81
C GLY A 146 -4.01 -15.98 17.52
N LYS A 147 -4.68 -14.82 17.55
CA LYS A 147 -4.88 -13.97 16.38
C LYS A 147 -3.58 -13.29 15.98
N THR A 148 -3.33 -13.26 14.67
CA THR A 148 -2.16 -12.62 14.09
C THR A 148 -2.52 -11.26 13.48
N ARG A 149 -1.75 -10.22 13.82
CA ARG A 149 -1.84 -8.88 13.20
C ARG A 149 -0.55 -8.52 12.49
N LEU A 150 -0.66 -7.64 11.49
CA LEU A 150 0.47 -7.00 10.83
C LEU A 150 0.76 -5.68 11.53
N VAL A 151 2.00 -5.49 11.98
CA VAL A 151 2.49 -4.23 12.54
C VAL A 151 3.76 -3.81 11.81
N MET A 152 3.81 -2.54 11.38
CA MET A 152 5.01 -1.95 10.79
C MET A 152 5.26 -0.57 11.39
N ARG A 153 6.52 -0.29 11.72
CA ARG A 153 6.97 1.01 12.25
C ARG A 153 7.99 1.63 11.31
N ARG A 154 7.96 2.96 11.20
CA ARG A 154 8.93 3.73 10.42
C ARG A 154 10.28 3.73 11.14
N ASP A 155 11.35 3.69 10.37
CA ASP A 155 12.69 3.92 10.91
C ASP A 155 12.81 5.26 11.61
N GLN A 156 13.74 5.34 12.57
CA GLN A 156 14.10 6.52 13.35
C GLN A 156 12.98 7.04 14.26
N THR A 157 11.80 7.34 13.71
CA THR A 157 10.64 7.87 14.43
C THR A 157 9.88 6.81 15.21
N LEU A 158 10.00 5.52 14.84
CA LEU A 158 9.29 4.38 15.44
C LEU A 158 7.75 4.50 15.41
N LYS A 159 7.21 5.48 14.66
CA LYS A 159 5.78 5.67 14.45
C LYS A 159 5.21 4.49 13.67
N VAL A 160 4.07 3.99 14.12
CA VAL A 160 3.33 2.93 13.43
C VAL A 160 2.85 3.45 12.07
N CYS A 161 3.03 2.66 11.01
CA CYS A 161 2.56 2.97 9.66
C CYS A 161 1.66 1.86 9.07
N ALA A 162 1.49 0.75 9.77
CA ALA A 162 0.43 -0.23 9.56
C ALA A 162 0.15 -0.96 10.88
N ASN A 163 -1.12 -1.18 11.16
CA ASN A 163 -1.59 -1.96 12.30
C ASN A 163 -3.01 -2.47 12.00
N HIS A 164 -3.12 -3.73 11.60
CA HIS A 164 -4.40 -4.39 11.33
C HIS A 164 -4.28 -5.90 11.51
N TYR A 165 -5.39 -6.55 11.86
CA TYR A 165 -5.46 -8.01 11.84
C TYR A 165 -5.33 -8.54 10.42
N ILE A 166 -4.71 -9.71 10.27
CA ILE A 166 -4.81 -10.47 9.01
C ILE A 166 -6.15 -11.19 9.02
N VAL A 167 -7.06 -10.83 8.12
CA VAL A 167 -8.41 -11.41 8.09
C VAL A 167 -8.59 -12.34 6.87
N PRO A 168 -9.52 -13.32 6.94
CA PRO A 168 -9.65 -14.35 5.91
C PRO A 168 -9.99 -13.83 4.51
N ASP A 169 -10.66 -12.68 4.42
CA ASP A 169 -11.11 -12.04 3.19
C ASP A 169 -10.02 -11.20 2.49
N MET A 170 -8.87 -10.96 3.15
CA MET A 170 -7.73 -10.28 2.52
C MET A 170 -7.18 -11.08 1.33
N LYS A 171 -6.83 -10.39 0.24
CA LYS A 171 -6.16 -11.02 -0.91
C LYS A 171 -4.88 -10.27 -1.25
N LEU A 172 -3.74 -10.95 -1.08
CA LEU A 172 -2.48 -10.50 -1.66
C LEU A 172 -2.53 -10.68 -3.18
N SER A 173 -2.42 -9.57 -3.89
CA SER A 173 -2.38 -9.52 -5.35
C SER A 173 -1.01 -9.00 -5.81
N PRO A 174 -0.41 -9.54 -6.88
CA PRO A 174 0.84 -9.01 -7.40
C PRO A 174 0.65 -7.56 -7.88
N ASN A 175 1.64 -6.71 -7.65
CA ASN A 175 1.64 -5.36 -8.22
C ASN A 175 2.10 -5.42 -9.68
N VAL A 176 1.41 -4.73 -10.59
CA VAL A 176 1.79 -4.69 -12.01
C VAL A 176 3.20 -4.12 -12.13
N GLY A 177 4.07 -4.76 -12.90
CA GLY A 177 5.44 -4.30 -13.11
C GLY A 177 6.40 -4.51 -11.94
N SER A 178 6.02 -5.26 -10.90
CA SER A 178 6.93 -5.61 -9.79
C SER A 178 6.79 -7.08 -9.37
N ASP A 179 7.90 -7.80 -9.39
CA ASP A 179 8.04 -9.19 -8.87
C ASP A 179 8.26 -9.26 -7.35
N ARG A 180 8.49 -8.12 -6.71
CA ARG A 180 8.83 -7.97 -5.29
C ARG A 180 7.84 -7.13 -4.48
N SER A 181 6.60 -7.00 -4.96
CA SER A 181 5.56 -6.22 -4.29
C SER A 181 4.21 -6.93 -4.26
N TRP A 182 3.48 -6.77 -3.15
CA TRP A 182 2.11 -7.26 -2.98
C TRP A 182 1.15 -6.13 -2.62
N VAL A 183 -0.10 -6.25 -3.05
CA VAL A 183 -1.19 -5.30 -2.80
C VAL A 183 -2.34 -6.01 -2.09
N TRP A 184 -2.94 -5.37 -1.09
CA TRP A 184 -4.17 -5.85 -0.43
C TRP A 184 -5.03 -4.70 0.09
N ASN A 185 -6.26 -5.00 0.49
CA ASN A 185 -7.14 -4.07 1.19
C ASN A 185 -7.21 -4.45 2.67
N ALA A 186 -6.98 -3.48 3.55
CA ALA A 186 -7.27 -3.59 4.98
C ALA A 186 -8.54 -2.77 5.27
N ALA A 187 -9.57 -3.40 5.84
CA ALA A 187 -10.83 -2.71 6.14
C ALA A 187 -10.74 -1.80 7.38
N ALA A 188 -9.84 -2.13 8.31
CA ALA A 188 -9.70 -1.46 9.60
C ALA A 188 -8.21 -1.39 10.01
N ASP A 189 -7.44 -0.55 9.32
CA ASP A 189 -6.08 -0.20 9.74
C ASP A 189 -6.12 0.95 10.75
N VAL A 190 -5.52 0.75 11.92
CA VAL A 190 -5.56 1.69 13.06
C VAL A 190 -4.23 2.42 13.27
N SER A 191 -3.37 2.49 12.25
CA SER A 191 -2.01 3.05 12.44
C SER A 191 -2.00 4.56 12.70
N GLU A 192 -3.07 5.27 12.35
CA GLU A 192 -3.21 6.72 12.51
C GLU A 192 -4.33 7.08 13.53
N GLY A 193 -4.72 6.13 14.38
CA GLY A 193 -5.74 6.31 15.41
C GLY A 193 -7.00 5.49 15.13
N GLU A 194 -8.00 6.12 14.51
CA GLU A 194 -9.28 5.47 14.20
C GLU A 194 -9.14 4.41 13.08
N PRO A 195 -9.99 3.36 13.07
CA PRO A 195 -10.01 2.37 12.00
C PRO A 195 -10.28 3.01 10.63
N GLU A 196 -9.36 2.80 9.69
CA GLU A 196 -9.48 3.30 8.32
C GLU A 196 -9.38 2.16 7.30
N ALA A 197 -10.25 2.19 6.28
CA ALA A 197 -10.11 1.32 5.13
C ALA A 197 -8.96 1.82 4.23
N ALA A 198 -7.95 0.98 4.00
CA ALA A 198 -6.77 1.32 3.23
C ALA A 198 -6.46 0.26 2.16
N THR A 199 -6.14 0.71 0.95
CA THR A 199 -5.51 -0.14 -0.06
C THR A 199 -4.00 0.04 0.07
N LEU A 200 -3.31 -1.03 0.46
CA LEU A 200 -1.90 -1.03 0.82
C LEU A 200 -1.08 -1.80 -0.22
N ALA A 201 0.12 -1.29 -0.51
CA ALA A 201 1.13 -2.03 -1.26
C ALA A 201 2.41 -2.11 -0.44
N ILE A 202 3.04 -3.27 -0.39
CA ILE A 202 4.32 -3.49 0.28
C ILE A 202 5.35 -3.97 -0.71
N ARG A 203 6.56 -3.42 -0.65
CA ARG A 203 7.70 -3.77 -1.50
C ARG A 203 8.86 -4.26 -0.66
N PHE A 204 9.48 -5.34 -1.11
CA PHE A 204 10.65 -5.96 -0.49
C PHE A 204 11.92 -5.74 -1.32
N GLY A 205 13.08 -6.09 -0.75
CA GLY A 205 14.37 -5.95 -1.43
C GLY A 205 14.46 -6.74 -2.74
N ASN A 206 13.91 -7.97 -2.75
CA ASN A 206 13.94 -8.90 -3.88
C ASN A 206 12.65 -9.76 -3.92
N SER A 207 12.49 -10.56 -4.98
CA SER A 207 11.31 -11.42 -5.15
C SER A 207 11.23 -12.55 -4.13
N GLU A 208 12.36 -13.13 -3.72
CA GLU A 208 12.42 -14.18 -2.69
C GLU A 208 11.81 -13.71 -1.36
N ASN A 209 12.24 -12.54 -0.89
CA ASN A 209 11.72 -11.89 0.31
C ASN A 209 10.21 -11.60 0.20
N ALA A 210 9.76 -11.17 -0.97
CA ALA A 210 8.33 -10.95 -1.21
C ALA A 210 7.53 -12.25 -1.10
N ASN A 211 8.07 -13.37 -1.62
CA ASN A 211 7.41 -14.67 -1.53
C ASN A 211 7.40 -15.21 -0.09
N LEU A 212 8.49 -15.06 0.66
CA LEU A 212 8.52 -15.41 2.09
C LEU A 212 7.48 -14.65 2.90
N PHE A 213 7.29 -13.35 2.62
CA PHE A 213 6.21 -12.58 3.24
C PHE A 213 4.84 -13.13 2.85
N LYS A 214 4.60 -13.41 1.56
CA LYS A 214 3.32 -13.95 1.10
C LYS A 214 2.99 -15.29 1.76
N GLU A 215 3.96 -16.18 1.88
CA GLU A 215 3.80 -17.47 2.57
C GLU A 215 3.42 -17.27 4.04
N ALA A 216 4.16 -16.41 4.76
CA ALA A 216 3.86 -16.11 6.16
C ALA A 216 2.48 -15.44 6.33
N PHE A 217 2.11 -14.54 5.43
CA PHE A 217 0.83 -13.85 5.45
C PHE A 217 -0.34 -14.81 5.21
N ILE A 218 -0.24 -15.69 4.20
CA ILE A 218 -1.28 -16.69 3.89
C ILE A 218 -1.41 -17.68 5.04
N LYS A 219 -0.29 -18.13 5.63
CA LYS A 219 -0.32 -18.98 6.82
C LYS A 219 -1.06 -18.31 7.97
N ALA A 220 -0.72 -17.06 8.29
CA ALA A 220 -1.40 -16.29 9.32
C ALA A 220 -2.89 -16.08 9.03
N GLN A 221 -3.26 -15.87 7.76
CA GLN A 221 -4.64 -15.76 7.32
C GLN A 221 -5.44 -17.04 7.57
N GLN A 222 -4.90 -18.20 7.20
CA GLN A 222 -5.53 -19.50 7.41
C GLN A 222 -5.68 -19.81 8.92
N GLU A 223 -4.65 -19.53 9.72
CA GLU A 223 -4.72 -19.69 11.17
C GLU A 223 -5.78 -18.77 11.80
N ASN A 224 -5.89 -17.54 11.32
CA ASN A 224 -6.88 -16.58 11.80
C ASN A 224 -8.32 -16.93 11.39
N GLU A 225 -8.53 -17.53 10.22
CA GLU A 225 -9.87 -17.95 9.75
C GLU A 225 -10.59 -18.83 10.77
N ALA A 226 -9.89 -19.82 11.32
CA ALA A 226 -10.43 -20.70 12.36
C ALA A 226 -10.74 -19.99 13.68
N LEU A 227 -10.20 -18.80 13.92
CA LEU A 227 -10.38 -18.02 15.14
C LEU A 227 -11.51 -17.00 14.97
N PHE A 228 -11.59 -16.31 13.84
CA PHE A 228 -12.68 -15.37 13.55
C PHE A 228 -14.03 -16.08 13.40
N ALA A 229 -14.04 -17.31 12.89
CA ALA A 229 -15.26 -18.12 12.79
C ALA A 229 -15.82 -18.60 14.16
N LYS A 230 -15.00 -18.62 15.22
CA LYS A 230 -15.43 -19.08 16.57
C LYS A 230 -16.09 -17.99 17.41
N GLU A 231 -15.91 -16.74 17.01
CA GLU A 231 -16.45 -15.56 17.72
C GLU A 231 -17.64 -14.92 17.00
N SER A 232 -18.01 -15.45 15.82
CA SER A 232 -19.19 -15.04 15.04
C SER A 232 -20.38 -15.93 15.38
#